data_AF-A0A1Z4BKH2-F1
#
_entry.id   AF-A0A1Z4BKH2-F1
#
_cell.length_a   1.000
_cell.length_b   1.000
_cell.length_c   1.000
_cell.angle_alpha   90.00
_cell.angle_beta   90.00
_cell.angle_gamma   90.00
#
_symmetry.space_group_name_H-M   'P 1'
#
loop_
_entity.id
_entity.type
_entity.pdbx_description
1 polymer ?
#
loop_
_entity_poly.entity_id
_entity_poly.type
_entity_poly.pdbx_seq_one_letter_code
_entity_poly.pdbx_strand_id
1 'polypeptide(L)'
;MKKLIFSALVATALCLSSCGKDDDNGGGSTSLIGDWYLYSNFNGPNGNGRNWTSSNDCAEKTYYSISDKKIKHEYYYLEGSECKYYPIYYDYTATNGVFNMTVANDSPNVRKGAKTSIKYEMKGKELFIYLKNNQQQEVIEILRKKGVDYSYLDPFVGYWIMTKATVGKTEVIVKEGECLQGAVVSSSIGFTLYLNFPEQNGQCKKTINTYEWVKEGNKYYNVTDPQNKEELALVFSENNTKLSYSTPSDNGLVTIYLTKVK
;
A
#
# COMPACT_ATOMS: atom_id res chain seq x y z
N MET A 1 -13.63 12.22 -29.83
CA MET A 1 -14.32 10.95 -30.14
C MET A 1 -13.97 9.97 -29.05
N LYS A 2 -14.97 9.63 -28.22
CA LYS A 2 -14.87 8.66 -27.12
C LYS A 2 -14.54 7.28 -27.67
N LYS A 3 -13.64 6.56 -27.02
CA LYS A 3 -13.59 5.08 -27.12
C LYS A 3 -13.52 4.50 -25.71
N LEU A 4 -14.71 4.18 -25.21
CA LEU A 4 -14.92 3.06 -24.30
C LEU A 4 -14.50 1.79 -25.05
N ILE A 5 -13.62 0.97 -24.49
CA ILE A 5 -13.57 -0.46 -24.80
C ILE A 5 -13.34 -1.22 -23.49
N PHE A 6 -14.38 -1.92 -23.06
CA PHE A 6 -14.32 -3.02 -22.11
C PHE A 6 -14.00 -4.33 -22.86
N SER A 7 -13.36 -5.25 -22.13
CA SER A 7 -13.36 -6.72 -22.36
C SER A 7 -12.46 -7.27 -23.48
N ALA A 8 -11.39 -7.98 -23.10
CA ALA A 8 -11.32 -9.45 -23.15
C ALA A 8 -9.87 -9.95 -22.96
N LEU A 9 -9.72 -10.95 -22.07
CA LEU A 9 -8.77 -12.07 -22.07
C LEU A 9 -7.36 -11.86 -22.67
N VAL A 10 -6.31 -12.07 -21.87
CA VAL A 10 -5.30 -13.13 -22.12
C VAL A 10 -4.71 -13.63 -20.79
N ALA A 11 -4.60 -14.95 -20.69
CA ALA A 11 -3.99 -15.69 -19.61
C ALA A 11 -2.44 -15.74 -19.71
N THR A 12 -1.80 -15.87 -18.55
CA THR A 12 -0.45 -16.44 -18.34
C THR A 12 0.75 -15.71 -18.95
N ALA A 13 1.55 -15.09 -18.08
CA ALA A 13 2.96 -15.41 -17.89
C ALA A 13 3.49 -14.72 -16.62
N LEU A 14 3.51 -15.45 -15.50
CA LEU A 14 4.41 -15.12 -14.38
C LEU A 14 5.84 -15.39 -14.87
N CYS A 15 6.42 -14.42 -15.57
CA CYS A 15 7.85 -14.37 -15.78
C CYS A 15 8.51 -14.00 -14.45
N LEU A 16 8.94 -15.03 -13.72
CA LEU A 16 10.01 -14.93 -12.74
C LEU A 16 11.27 -14.47 -13.48
N SER A 17 11.49 -13.17 -13.58
CA SER A 17 12.81 -12.59 -13.79
C SER A 17 13.33 -12.09 -12.45
N SER A 18 13.81 -13.04 -11.65
CA SER A 18 14.92 -12.80 -10.73
C SER A 18 16.10 -12.33 -11.59
N CYS A 19 16.39 -11.03 -11.55
CA CYS A 19 17.68 -10.36 -11.82
C CYS A 19 17.41 -8.86 -12.01
N GLY A 20 16.86 -8.21 -10.98
CA GLY A 20 17.00 -6.77 -10.82
C GLY A 20 18.34 -6.55 -10.14
N LYS A 21 19.28 -5.96 -10.86
CA LYS A 21 20.52 -5.43 -10.31
C LYS A 21 20.21 -4.61 -9.06
N ASP A 22 21.03 -4.79 -8.03
CA ASP A 22 21.09 -3.92 -6.87
C ASP A 22 21.35 -2.50 -7.36
N ASP A 23 20.28 -1.72 -7.53
CA ASP A 23 20.41 -0.27 -7.54
C ASP A 23 20.63 0.13 -6.08
N ASP A 24 21.90 0.39 -5.75
CA ASP A 24 22.44 0.90 -4.49
C ASP A 24 21.84 2.28 -4.12
N ASN A 25 20.53 2.34 -3.93
CA ASN A 25 19.84 3.48 -3.32
C ASN A 25 20.01 3.41 -1.79
N GLY A 26 21.26 3.57 -1.32
CA GLY A 26 21.60 4.14 0.00
C GLY A 26 21.06 3.46 1.27
N GLY A 27 20.61 2.21 1.21
CA GLY A 27 20.06 1.50 2.36
C GLY A 27 20.77 0.18 2.61
N GLY A 28 21.83 0.17 3.43
CA GLY A 28 22.48 -1.06 3.86
C GLY A 28 21.49 -2.11 4.40
N SER A 29 21.83 -3.39 4.27
CA SER A 29 20.95 -4.51 4.65
C SER A 29 20.42 -4.34 6.07
N THR A 30 19.12 -4.06 6.22
CA THR A 30 18.50 -4.00 7.53
C THR A 30 18.28 -5.43 8.02
N SER A 31 18.89 -5.79 9.16
CA SER A 31 18.65 -7.09 9.78
C SER A 31 17.16 -7.30 10.02
N LEU A 32 16.66 -8.51 9.72
CA LEU A 32 15.29 -8.92 10.01
C LEU A 32 14.96 -8.87 11.51
N ILE A 33 15.97 -8.98 12.38
CA ILE A 33 15.78 -8.97 13.84
C ILE A 33 15.38 -7.57 14.30
N GLY A 34 14.26 -7.47 15.01
CA GLY A 34 13.75 -6.24 15.63
C GLY A 34 12.23 -6.14 15.54
N ASP A 35 11.71 -4.98 15.93
CA ASP A 35 10.27 -4.70 15.88
C ASP A 35 9.88 -3.99 14.58
N TRP A 36 8.90 -4.54 13.88
CA TRP A 36 8.41 -4.11 12.58
C TRP A 36 6.94 -3.73 12.66
N TYR A 37 6.62 -2.47 12.41
CA TYR A 37 5.27 -1.91 12.55
C TYR A 37 4.58 -1.89 11.20
N LEU A 38 3.29 -2.21 11.18
CA LEU A 38 2.47 -2.14 9.98
C LEU A 38 2.37 -0.70 9.49
N TYR A 39 2.86 -0.45 8.27
CA TYR A 39 2.80 0.87 7.64
C TYR A 39 1.69 0.96 6.62
N SER A 40 1.61 -0.03 5.73
CA SER A 40 0.60 -0.06 4.66
C SER A 40 0.29 -1.51 4.32
N ASN A 41 -0.94 -1.77 3.89
CA ASN A 41 -1.37 -3.09 3.51
C ASN A 41 -2.15 -3.06 2.19
N PHE A 42 -1.89 -4.02 1.33
CA PHE A 42 -2.66 -4.30 0.13
C PHE A 42 -3.63 -5.44 0.42
N ASN A 43 -4.93 -5.15 0.48
CA ASN A 43 -5.96 -6.14 0.82
C ASN A 43 -7.26 -5.85 0.04
N GLY A 44 -8.19 -6.80 -0.02
CA GLY A 44 -9.50 -6.65 -0.66
C GLY A 44 -10.66 -7.10 0.24
N PRO A 45 -10.91 -6.47 1.40
CA PRO A 45 -11.85 -6.98 2.40
C PRO A 45 -13.33 -7.00 1.97
N ASN A 46 -13.72 -6.18 1.00
CA ASN A 46 -15.14 -5.86 0.74
C ASN A 46 -15.58 -6.05 -0.73
N GLY A 47 -14.90 -6.88 -1.53
CA GLY A 47 -15.32 -7.19 -2.90
C GLY A 47 -15.12 -6.08 -3.95
N ASN A 48 -14.62 -4.91 -3.56
CA ASN A 48 -14.31 -3.77 -4.45
C ASN A 48 -12.90 -3.83 -5.07
N GLY A 49 -12.34 -5.04 -5.24
CA GLY A 49 -10.95 -5.25 -5.65
C GLY A 49 -9.94 -5.12 -4.50
N ARG A 50 -8.65 -5.28 -4.81
CA ARG A 50 -7.55 -5.12 -3.84
C ARG A 50 -6.99 -3.71 -3.91
N ASN A 51 -6.67 -3.12 -2.76
CA ASN A 51 -6.22 -1.74 -2.65
C ASN A 51 -5.23 -1.55 -1.50
N TRP A 52 -4.31 -0.58 -1.67
CA TRP A 52 -3.41 -0.10 -0.62
C TRP A 52 -4.20 0.74 0.37
N THR A 53 -4.34 0.29 1.61
CA THR A 53 -5.01 1.02 2.68
C THR A 53 -3.99 1.60 3.66
N SER A 54 -4.22 2.83 4.10
CA SER A 54 -3.67 3.26 5.39
C SER A 54 -4.37 2.46 6.48
N SER A 55 -3.59 1.96 7.43
CA SER A 55 -4.14 1.28 8.59
C SER A 55 -4.93 2.28 9.44
N ASN A 56 -6.06 1.84 10.03
CA ASN A 56 -6.72 2.64 11.06
C ASN A 56 -5.89 2.64 12.35
N ASP A 57 -6.20 3.54 13.29
CA ASP A 57 -5.46 3.68 14.55
C ASP A 57 -5.31 2.37 15.37
N CYS A 58 -6.24 1.43 15.19
CA CYS A 58 -6.13 0.11 15.81
C CYS A 58 -5.13 -0.79 15.07
N ALA A 59 -5.27 -0.91 13.75
CA ALA A 59 -4.40 -1.72 12.91
C ALA A 59 -2.95 -1.22 12.93
N GLU A 60 -2.72 0.09 13.08
CA GLU A 60 -1.38 0.69 13.23
C GLU A 60 -0.64 0.25 14.51
N LYS A 61 -1.36 -0.33 15.49
CA LYS A 61 -0.72 -0.96 16.67
C LYS A 61 -0.15 -2.33 16.37
N THR A 62 -0.48 -2.93 15.22
CA THR A 62 0.05 -4.24 14.81
C THR A 62 1.54 -4.14 14.54
N TYR A 63 2.30 -5.05 15.14
CA TYR A 63 3.72 -5.19 14.84
C TYR A 63 4.19 -6.65 14.92
N TYR A 64 5.29 -6.92 14.23
CA TYR A 64 6.03 -8.16 14.30
C TYR A 64 7.31 -7.94 15.09
N SER A 65 7.48 -8.64 16.20
CA SER A 65 8.75 -8.70 16.91
C SER A 65 9.51 -9.95 16.47
N ILE A 66 10.58 -9.75 15.71
CA ILE A 66 11.38 -10.82 15.11
C ILE A 66 12.70 -10.93 15.88
N SER A 67 13.00 -12.12 16.38
CA SER A 67 14.24 -12.48 17.07
C SER A 67 14.86 -13.70 16.38
N ASP A 68 16.06 -14.14 16.78
CA ASP A 68 16.77 -15.24 16.12
C ASP A 68 15.96 -16.52 15.86
N LYS A 69 15.01 -16.83 16.75
CA LYS A 69 14.23 -18.09 16.70
C LYS A 69 12.72 -17.89 16.83
N LYS A 70 12.27 -16.68 17.14
CA LYS A 70 10.84 -16.39 17.37
C LYS A 70 10.36 -15.18 16.59
N ILE A 71 9.16 -15.32 16.03
CA ILE A 71 8.33 -14.22 15.54
C ILE A 71 7.15 -14.09 16.48
N LYS A 72 6.96 -12.91 17.07
CA LYS A 72 5.71 -12.55 17.75
C LYS A 72 4.91 -11.63 16.84
N HIS A 73 3.75 -12.08 16.41
CA HIS A 73 2.79 -11.25 15.71
C HIS A 73 1.83 -10.65 16.74
N GLU A 74 2.05 -9.39 17.07
CA GLU A 74 1.30 -8.64 18.07
C GLU A 74 0.11 -7.97 17.37
N TYR A 75 -0.91 -8.78 17.04
CA TYR A 75 -1.99 -8.41 16.14
C TYR A 75 -3.10 -7.63 16.83
N TYR A 76 -3.51 -6.52 16.21
CA TYR A 76 -4.64 -5.70 16.65
C TYR A 76 -5.69 -5.56 15.54
N TYR A 77 -6.96 -5.72 15.89
CA TYR A 77 -8.07 -5.60 14.95
C TYR A 77 -9.29 -4.93 15.57
N LEU A 78 -10.14 -4.34 14.72
CA LEU A 78 -11.41 -3.76 15.15
C LEU A 78 -12.50 -4.82 15.23
N GLU A 79 -13.17 -4.89 16.38
CA GLU A 79 -14.41 -5.63 16.59
C GLU A 79 -15.49 -4.63 17.01
N GLY A 80 -16.33 -4.22 16.05
CA GLY A 80 -17.19 -3.04 16.23
C GLY A 80 -16.36 -1.78 16.39
N SER A 81 -16.53 -1.07 17.51
CA SER A 81 -15.72 0.11 17.88
C SER A 81 -14.52 -0.21 18.77
N GLU A 82 -14.35 -1.46 19.20
CA GLU A 82 -13.28 -1.85 20.12
C GLU A 82 -12.04 -2.34 19.37
N CYS A 83 -10.87 -1.89 19.82
CA CYS A 83 -9.59 -2.40 19.34
C CYS A 83 -9.15 -3.61 20.17
N LYS A 84 -9.30 -4.80 19.60
CA LYS A 84 -8.94 -6.07 20.22
C LYS A 84 -7.48 -6.43 19.96
N TYR A 85 -6.87 -7.11 20.92
CA TYR A 85 -5.50 -7.60 20.87
C TYR A 85 -5.51 -9.13 20.82
N TYR A 86 -4.87 -9.72 19.79
CA TYR A 86 -4.89 -11.15 19.53
C TYR A 86 -3.51 -11.66 19.08
N PRO A 87 -2.53 -11.71 20.00
CA PRO A 87 -1.16 -12.07 19.67
C PRO A 87 -1.01 -13.54 19.25
N ILE A 88 -0.12 -13.81 18.29
CA ILE A 88 0.24 -15.18 17.89
C ILE A 88 1.76 -15.28 17.84
N TYR A 89 2.31 -16.29 18.50
CA TYR A 89 3.75 -16.49 18.60
C TYR A 89 4.18 -17.72 17.84
N TYR A 90 5.33 -17.62 17.18
CA TYR A 90 5.84 -18.67 16.30
C TYR A 90 7.31 -18.93 16.60
N ASP A 91 7.65 -20.21 16.73
CA ASP A 91 8.99 -20.67 16.47
C ASP A 91 9.15 -20.73 14.94
N TYR A 92 10.28 -20.25 14.41
CA TYR A 92 10.44 -20.16 12.96
C TYR A 92 11.85 -20.43 12.47
N THR A 93 11.94 -20.76 11.17
CA THR A 93 13.16 -20.66 10.38
C THR A 93 12.91 -19.76 9.18
N ALA A 94 13.94 -19.02 8.76
CA ALA A 94 13.92 -18.23 7.53
C ALA A 94 14.84 -18.88 6.50
N THR A 95 14.32 -19.21 5.33
CA THR A 95 15.14 -19.76 4.23
C THR A 95 14.56 -19.32 2.90
N ASN A 96 15.40 -18.75 2.04
CA ASN A 96 15.04 -18.32 0.67
C ASN A 96 13.78 -17.42 0.61
N GLY A 97 13.69 -16.41 1.48
CA GLY A 97 12.55 -15.48 1.48
C GLY A 97 11.25 -16.10 1.99
N VAL A 98 11.32 -17.20 2.76
CA VAL A 98 10.16 -17.83 3.37
C VAL A 98 10.40 -17.98 4.87
N PHE A 99 9.45 -17.50 5.67
CA PHE A 99 9.34 -17.88 7.07
C PHE A 99 8.55 -19.18 7.16
N ASN A 100 9.19 -20.23 7.65
CA ASN A 100 8.53 -21.48 8.02
C ASN A 100 8.25 -21.43 9.52
N MET A 101 6.97 -21.39 9.88
CA MET A 101 6.52 -21.01 11.21
C MET A 101 5.71 -22.14 11.83
N THR A 102 5.94 -22.38 13.11
CA THR A 102 5.15 -23.29 13.93
C THR A 102 4.63 -22.50 15.12
N VAL A 103 3.32 -22.55 15.38
CA VAL A 103 2.71 -21.88 16.54
C VAL A 103 3.39 -22.39 17.81
N ALA A 104 4.06 -21.49 18.51
CA ALA A 104 4.92 -21.80 19.64
C ALA A 104 4.09 -22.29 20.84
N ASN A 105 4.73 -23.03 21.75
CA ASN A 105 4.05 -23.57 22.94
C ASN A 105 3.55 -22.48 23.91
N ASP A 106 4.22 -21.33 23.91
CA ASP A 106 3.88 -20.13 24.66
C ASP A 106 2.97 -19.17 23.87
N SER A 107 2.52 -19.54 22.66
CA SER A 107 1.52 -18.75 21.95
C SER A 107 0.22 -18.73 22.74
N PRO A 108 -0.33 -17.55 23.07
CA PRO A 108 -1.56 -17.42 23.85
C PRO A 108 -2.78 -17.81 23.02
N ASN A 109 -2.72 -17.57 21.71
CA ASN A 109 -3.81 -17.83 20.79
C ASN A 109 -3.40 -18.87 19.75
N VAL A 110 -4.42 -19.48 19.12
CA VAL A 110 -4.30 -20.52 18.08
C VAL A 110 -3.78 -21.87 18.62
N ARG A 111 -4.06 -22.94 17.89
CA ARG A 111 -3.61 -24.30 18.21
C ARG A 111 -2.09 -24.41 18.14
N LYS A 112 -1.47 -24.74 19.28
CA LYS A 112 -0.03 -25.01 19.42
C LYS A 112 0.44 -26.09 18.44
N GLY A 113 1.63 -25.92 17.88
CA GLY A 113 2.21 -26.83 16.91
C GLY A 113 1.60 -26.75 15.50
N ALA A 114 0.58 -25.90 15.27
CA ALA A 114 0.08 -25.65 13.92
C ALA A 114 1.19 -25.01 13.07
N LYS A 115 1.34 -25.49 11.83
CA LYS A 115 2.37 -25.03 10.90
C LYS A 115 1.79 -24.11 9.85
N THR A 116 2.57 -23.09 9.48
CA THR A 116 2.27 -22.19 8.36
C THR A 116 3.57 -21.73 7.73
N SER A 117 3.50 -21.23 6.50
CA SER A 117 4.64 -20.60 5.84
C SER A 117 4.18 -19.33 5.14
N ILE A 118 4.96 -18.26 5.28
CA ILE A 118 4.68 -16.97 4.66
C ILE A 118 5.91 -16.51 3.88
N LYS A 119 5.70 -15.95 2.69
CA LYS A 119 6.80 -15.34 1.93
C LYS A 119 7.09 -13.98 2.51
N TYR A 120 8.36 -13.60 2.49
CA TYR A 120 8.80 -12.27 2.83
C TYR A 120 9.89 -11.79 1.88
N GLU A 121 10.00 -10.48 1.75
CA GLU A 121 11.01 -9.84 0.93
C GLU A 121 11.49 -8.55 1.61
N MET A 122 12.80 -8.33 1.58
CA MET A 122 13.38 -7.05 2.01
C MET A 122 13.58 -6.19 0.76
N LYS A 123 12.96 -5.01 0.72
CA LYS A 123 13.24 -3.99 -0.31
C LYS A 123 13.77 -2.74 0.38
N GLY A 124 15.07 -2.50 0.25
CA GLY A 124 15.77 -1.52 1.08
C GLY A 124 15.62 -1.86 2.57
N LYS A 125 15.06 -0.93 3.34
CA LYS A 125 14.77 -1.12 4.78
C LYS A 125 13.30 -1.42 5.10
N GLU A 126 12.48 -1.70 4.10
CA GLU A 126 11.08 -2.11 4.26
C GLU A 126 10.96 -3.64 4.17
N LEU A 127 10.17 -4.24 5.06
CA LEU A 127 9.87 -5.67 5.07
C LEU A 127 8.49 -5.90 4.47
N PHE A 128 8.44 -6.67 3.39
CA PHE A 128 7.22 -7.07 2.72
C PHE A 128 6.85 -8.46 3.20
N ILE A 129 5.64 -8.63 3.73
CA ILE A 129 5.09 -9.94 4.09
C ILE A 129 3.91 -10.24 3.17
N TYR A 130 3.90 -11.44 2.60
CA TYR A 130 2.84 -11.91 1.72
C TYR A 130 2.01 -12.98 2.45
N LEU A 131 0.78 -12.62 2.77
CA LEU A 131 -0.18 -13.39 3.57
C LEU A 131 -1.38 -13.81 2.73
N LYS A 132 -2.24 -14.66 3.32
CA LYS A 132 -3.59 -14.91 2.82
C LYS A 132 -4.60 -14.53 3.89
N ASN A 133 -5.65 -13.80 3.51
CA ASN A 133 -6.77 -13.54 4.41
C ASN A 133 -7.69 -14.77 4.55
N ASN A 134 -8.74 -14.66 5.37
CA ASN A 134 -9.70 -15.75 5.60
C ASN A 134 -10.43 -16.21 4.32
N GLN A 135 -10.50 -15.36 3.29
CA GLN A 135 -11.07 -15.67 1.98
C GLN A 135 -10.03 -16.20 0.98
N GLN A 136 -8.82 -16.55 1.46
CA GLN A 136 -7.70 -17.04 0.65
C GLN A 136 -7.15 -16.03 -0.37
N GLN A 137 -7.49 -14.76 -0.24
CA GLN A 137 -6.95 -13.70 -1.09
C GLN A 137 -5.57 -13.28 -0.59
N GLU A 138 -4.66 -13.00 -1.51
CA GLU A 138 -3.32 -12.52 -1.16
C GLU A 138 -3.40 -11.12 -0.56
N VAL A 139 -2.70 -10.96 0.56
CA VAL A 139 -2.49 -9.70 1.27
C VAL A 139 -1.01 -9.40 1.26
N ILE A 140 -0.63 -8.15 1.02
CA ILE A 140 0.75 -7.70 1.17
C ILE A 140 0.78 -6.71 2.33
N GLU A 141 1.64 -6.95 3.29
CA GLU A 141 1.92 -6.00 4.37
C GLU A 141 3.31 -5.41 4.16
N ILE A 142 3.40 -4.09 4.22
CA ILE A 142 4.66 -3.37 4.24
C ILE A 142 4.89 -2.92 5.67
N LEU A 143 5.98 -3.42 6.24
CA LEU A 143 6.37 -3.16 7.60
C LEU A 143 7.61 -2.27 7.62
N ARG A 144 7.63 -1.35 8.59
CA ARG A 144 8.77 -0.48 8.87
C ARG A 144 9.34 -0.78 10.25
N LYS A 145 10.66 -0.91 10.31
CA LYS A 145 11.39 -1.21 11.53
C LYS A 145 11.43 0.00 12.45
N LYS A 146 11.23 -0.23 13.74
CA LYS A 146 11.35 0.82 14.77
C LYS A 146 12.73 1.45 14.77
N GLY A 147 12.79 2.78 14.86
CA GLY A 147 14.03 3.53 14.98
C GLY A 147 14.87 3.60 13.70
N VAL A 148 14.33 3.18 12.55
CA VAL A 148 14.96 3.34 11.25
C VAL A 148 14.46 4.62 10.58
N ASP A 149 15.39 5.38 9.99
CA ASP A 149 15.06 6.52 9.16
C ASP A 149 14.66 6.06 7.73
N TYR A 150 13.50 6.53 7.30
CA TYR A 150 12.87 6.28 5.99
C TYR A 150 12.83 7.53 5.11
N SER A 151 13.54 8.60 5.47
CA SER A 151 13.65 9.84 4.69
C SER A 151 14.19 9.64 3.27
N TYR A 152 14.89 8.53 3.03
CA TYR A 152 15.43 8.14 1.72
C TYR A 152 14.36 7.63 0.75
N LEU A 153 13.16 7.30 1.23
CA LEU A 153 12.08 6.83 0.37
C LEU A 153 11.66 7.93 -0.59
N ASP A 154 11.22 7.51 -1.78
CA ASP A 154 10.74 8.45 -2.77
C ASP A 154 9.62 9.33 -2.19
N PRO A 155 9.63 10.65 -2.45
CA PRO A 155 8.61 11.57 -1.97
C PRO A 155 7.18 11.06 -2.10
N PHE A 156 6.86 10.37 -3.20
CA PHE A 156 5.51 9.86 -3.48
C PHE A 156 5.03 8.81 -2.49
N VAL A 157 5.93 8.02 -1.90
CA VAL A 157 5.59 7.00 -0.90
C VAL A 157 5.02 7.68 0.33
N GLY A 158 3.79 7.33 0.71
CA GLY A 158 3.07 8.10 1.72
C GLY A 158 1.57 7.88 1.75
N TYR A 159 0.94 8.46 2.76
CA TYR A 159 -0.49 8.71 2.78
C TYR A 159 -0.77 10.18 2.51
N TRP A 160 -1.62 10.44 1.51
CA TRP A 160 -1.94 11.76 1.02
C TRP A 160 -3.45 12.00 1.09
N ILE A 161 -3.86 13.15 1.58
CA ILE A 161 -5.27 13.56 1.63
C ILE A 161 -5.50 14.71 0.67
N MET A 162 -6.54 14.61 -0.16
CA MET A 162 -6.96 15.66 -1.08
C MET A 162 -7.49 16.87 -0.33
N THR A 163 -7.02 18.06 -0.69
CA THR A 163 -7.43 19.34 -0.08
C THR A 163 -8.28 20.17 -1.02
N LYS A 164 -8.06 20.05 -2.33
CA LYS A 164 -8.84 20.71 -3.38
C LYS A 164 -8.67 20.01 -4.73
N ALA A 165 -9.54 20.32 -5.66
CA ALA A 165 -9.44 19.89 -7.05
C ALA A 165 -9.76 21.05 -8.00
N THR A 166 -9.18 21.02 -9.19
CA THR A 166 -9.52 21.92 -10.29
C THR A 166 -9.98 21.14 -11.50
N VAL A 167 -10.93 21.71 -12.25
CA VAL A 167 -11.35 21.24 -13.57
C VAL A 167 -11.33 22.44 -14.50
N GLY A 168 -10.32 22.50 -15.37
CA GLY A 168 -10.06 23.69 -16.17
C GLY A 168 -9.75 24.91 -15.28
N LYS A 169 -10.65 25.90 -15.23
CA LYS A 169 -10.50 27.12 -14.42
C LYS A 169 -11.29 27.09 -13.10
N THR A 170 -12.12 26.09 -12.89
CA THR A 170 -12.96 25.98 -11.68
C THR A 170 -12.17 25.28 -10.60
N GLU A 171 -12.12 25.88 -9.40
CA GLU A 171 -11.52 25.29 -8.21
C GLU A 171 -12.61 24.92 -7.19
N VAL A 172 -12.47 23.76 -6.57
CA VAL A 172 -13.35 23.29 -5.49
C VAL A 172 -12.50 22.81 -4.32
N ILE A 173 -12.75 23.35 -3.14
CA ILE A 173 -12.07 22.97 -1.89
C ILE A 173 -12.80 21.78 -1.28
N VAL A 174 -12.03 20.78 -0.81
CA VAL A 174 -12.56 19.63 -0.09
C VAL A 174 -13.06 20.06 1.28
N LYS A 175 -14.27 19.63 1.61
CA LYS A 175 -14.86 19.81 2.94
C LYS A 175 -15.23 18.46 3.50
N GLU A 176 -14.90 18.26 4.78
CA GLU A 176 -15.21 17.02 5.48
C GLU A 176 -16.73 16.76 5.48
N GLY A 177 -17.14 15.52 5.23
CA GLY A 177 -18.54 15.12 5.12
C GLY A 177 -19.21 15.46 3.78
N GLU A 178 -18.61 16.28 2.92
CA GLU A 178 -19.13 16.54 1.58
C GLU A 178 -18.73 15.46 0.56
N CYS A 179 -19.36 15.51 -0.61
CA CYS A 179 -19.22 14.52 -1.66
C CYS A 179 -17.79 14.42 -2.21
N LEU A 180 -17.14 15.56 -2.45
CA LEU A 180 -15.80 15.61 -3.02
C LEU A 180 -14.76 15.29 -1.94
N GLN A 181 -14.20 14.09 -1.99
CA GLN A 181 -13.13 13.63 -1.08
C GLN A 181 -12.14 12.78 -1.86
N GLY A 182 -10.89 12.75 -1.43
CA GLY A 182 -9.90 11.91 -2.07
C GLY A 182 -8.69 11.63 -1.19
N ALA A 183 -8.04 10.50 -1.45
CA ALA A 183 -6.81 10.13 -0.80
C ALA A 183 -5.94 9.27 -1.72
N VAL A 184 -4.63 9.34 -1.54
CA VAL A 184 -3.67 8.42 -2.16
C VAL A 184 -2.92 7.69 -1.07
N VAL A 185 -2.88 6.36 -1.15
CA VAL A 185 -1.98 5.53 -0.35
C VAL A 185 -0.95 4.97 -1.32
N SER A 186 0.31 5.35 -1.16
CA SER A 186 1.40 4.96 -2.05
C SER A 186 2.50 4.23 -1.29
N SER A 187 2.99 3.16 -1.89
CA SER A 187 4.14 2.35 -1.46
C SER A 187 5.21 2.32 -2.54
N SER A 188 6.35 1.72 -2.25
CA SER A 188 7.46 1.55 -3.19
C SER A 188 7.16 0.61 -4.37
N ILE A 189 6.00 -0.08 -4.38
CA ILE A 189 5.61 -1.01 -5.47
C ILE A 189 4.27 -0.65 -6.12
N GLY A 190 3.51 0.29 -5.58
CA GLY A 190 2.19 0.62 -6.10
C GLY A 190 1.50 1.72 -5.32
N PHE A 191 0.36 2.19 -5.80
CA PHE A 191 -0.48 3.14 -5.07
C PHE A 191 -1.96 2.88 -5.33
N THR A 192 -2.82 3.35 -4.44
CA THR A 192 -4.27 3.40 -4.65
C THR A 192 -4.76 4.83 -4.55
N LEU A 193 -5.54 5.27 -5.53
CA LEU A 193 -6.34 6.49 -5.51
C LEU A 193 -7.77 6.16 -5.07
N TYR A 194 -8.16 6.73 -3.93
CA TYR A 194 -9.53 6.79 -3.46
C TYR A 194 -10.10 8.14 -3.87
N LEU A 195 -11.23 8.13 -4.57
CA LEU A 195 -11.92 9.37 -4.94
C LEU A 195 -13.42 9.18 -4.74
N ASN A 196 -14.03 10.15 -4.07
CA ASN A 196 -15.46 10.34 -4.02
C ASN A 196 -15.76 11.67 -4.72
N PHE A 197 -16.71 11.70 -5.65
CA PHE A 197 -17.02 12.89 -6.43
C PHE A 197 -18.51 12.97 -6.79
N PRO A 198 -19.06 14.18 -6.99
CA PRO A 198 -20.43 14.35 -7.41
C PRO A 198 -20.60 14.02 -8.90
N GLU A 199 -21.55 13.14 -9.23
CA GLU A 199 -22.02 12.91 -10.59
C GLU A 199 -23.03 13.99 -11.03
N GLN A 200 -23.35 14.03 -12.32
CA GLN A 200 -24.27 15.02 -12.90
C GLN A 200 -25.67 15.01 -12.28
N ASN A 201 -26.11 13.87 -11.75
CA ASN A 201 -27.39 13.69 -11.07
C ASN A 201 -27.35 14.09 -9.58
N GLY A 202 -26.23 14.64 -9.09
CA GLY A 202 -26.02 15.02 -7.70
C GLY A 202 -25.68 13.87 -6.75
N GLN A 203 -25.61 12.62 -7.24
CA GLN A 203 -25.19 11.48 -6.43
C GLN A 203 -23.67 11.46 -6.25
N CYS A 204 -23.22 10.91 -5.13
CA CYS A 204 -21.80 10.72 -4.88
C CYS A 204 -21.34 9.36 -5.37
N LYS A 205 -20.31 9.36 -6.20
CA LYS A 205 -19.68 8.15 -6.70
C LYS A 205 -18.30 7.96 -6.11
N LYS A 206 -18.10 6.77 -5.54
CA LYS A 206 -16.82 6.31 -5.04
C LYS A 206 -16.10 5.49 -6.10
N THR A 207 -14.84 5.80 -6.33
CA THR A 207 -13.92 5.03 -7.17
C THR A 207 -12.66 4.71 -6.38
N ILE A 208 -12.19 3.47 -6.54
CA ILE A 208 -10.97 2.96 -5.92
C ILE A 208 -10.16 2.38 -7.06
N ASN A 209 -9.03 3.00 -7.39
CA ASN A 209 -8.17 2.55 -8.47
C ASN A 209 -6.78 2.28 -7.92
N THR A 210 -6.26 1.08 -8.17
CA THR A 210 -4.92 0.65 -7.75
C THR A 210 -4.03 0.56 -8.98
N TYR A 211 -2.81 1.05 -8.85
CA TYR A 211 -1.81 1.06 -9.90
C TYR A 211 -0.43 0.61 -9.39
N GLU A 212 0.36 0.02 -10.28
CA GLU A 212 1.80 -0.13 -10.12
C GLU A 212 2.51 1.08 -10.72
N TRP A 213 3.64 1.48 -10.15
CA TRP A 213 4.39 2.64 -10.64
C TRP A 213 5.91 2.45 -10.55
N VAL A 214 6.61 3.18 -11.41
CA VAL A 214 8.08 3.30 -11.37
C VAL A 214 8.49 4.75 -11.54
N LYS A 215 9.68 5.10 -11.03
CA LYS A 215 10.32 6.38 -11.29
C LYS A 215 11.52 6.19 -12.21
N GLU A 216 11.57 7.01 -13.25
CA GLU A 216 12.69 7.05 -14.19
C GLU A 216 13.18 8.49 -14.29
N GLY A 217 14.38 8.73 -13.76
CA GLY A 217 14.88 10.09 -13.54
C GLY A 217 13.94 10.87 -12.61
N ASN A 218 13.36 11.96 -13.12
CA ASN A 218 12.45 12.83 -12.36
C ASN A 218 10.97 12.62 -12.71
N LYS A 219 10.65 11.59 -13.49
CA LYS A 219 9.29 11.31 -13.95
C LYS A 219 8.75 10.02 -13.35
N TYR A 220 7.45 9.99 -13.16
CA TYR A 220 6.71 8.86 -12.60
C TYR A 220 5.85 8.25 -13.69
N TYR A 221 5.75 6.92 -13.70
CA TYR A 221 4.99 6.20 -14.71
C TYR A 221 4.11 5.15 -14.07
N ASN A 222 2.87 5.05 -14.55
CA ASN A 222 1.99 3.91 -14.30
C ASN A 222 2.44 2.75 -15.20
N VAL A 223 2.71 1.61 -14.59
CA VAL A 223 3.16 0.38 -15.28
C VAL A 223 2.24 -0.82 -14.99
N THR A 224 1.03 -0.56 -14.48
CA THR A 224 0.04 -1.61 -14.20
C THR A 224 -0.25 -2.47 -15.42
N ASP A 225 -0.29 -1.84 -16.60
CA ASP A 225 -0.22 -2.54 -17.89
C ASP A 225 1.18 -2.32 -18.48
N PRO A 226 2.06 -3.35 -18.49
CA PRO A 226 3.40 -3.24 -19.02
C PRO A 226 3.47 -2.83 -20.50
N GLN A 227 2.39 -3.04 -21.27
CA GLN A 227 2.32 -2.66 -22.67
C GLN A 227 1.91 -1.18 -22.86
N ASN A 228 1.27 -0.58 -21.85
CA ASN A 228 0.72 0.77 -21.90
C ASN A 228 1.25 1.59 -20.71
N LYS A 229 2.54 1.92 -20.78
CA LYS A 229 3.20 2.79 -19.81
C LYS A 229 2.73 4.24 -19.99
N GLU A 230 2.15 4.80 -18.94
CA GLU A 230 1.59 6.18 -18.95
C GLU A 230 2.32 7.07 -17.94
N GLU A 231 2.64 8.31 -18.32
CA GLU A 231 3.26 9.27 -17.40
C GLU A 231 2.23 9.72 -16.34
N LEU A 232 2.60 9.59 -15.07
CA LEU A 232 1.87 10.16 -13.95
C LEU A 232 2.37 11.60 -13.76
N ALA A 233 1.53 12.57 -14.10
CA ALA A 233 1.84 13.99 -13.95
C ALA A 233 1.80 14.43 -12.47
N LEU A 234 2.74 13.92 -11.68
CA LEU A 234 2.94 14.21 -10.27
C LEU A 234 3.90 15.39 -10.13
N VAL A 235 3.48 16.40 -9.37
CA VAL A 235 4.31 17.56 -9.04
C VAL A 235 4.34 17.72 -7.52
N PHE A 236 5.54 17.71 -6.96
CA PHE A 236 5.78 17.89 -5.53
C PHE A 236 6.16 19.34 -5.23
N SER A 237 5.67 19.87 -4.12
CA SER A 237 6.02 21.22 -3.64
C SER A 237 6.08 21.26 -2.11
N GLU A 238 6.49 22.42 -1.56
CA GLU A 238 6.63 22.66 -0.12
C GLU A 238 7.42 21.53 0.58
N ASN A 239 8.68 21.33 0.17
CA ASN A 239 9.54 20.26 0.70
C ASN A 239 8.88 18.87 0.65
N ASN A 240 8.20 18.56 -0.46
CA ASN A 240 7.52 17.28 -0.70
C ASN A 240 6.32 17.00 0.24
N THR A 241 5.80 18.03 0.91
CA THR A 241 4.59 17.89 1.75
C THR A 241 3.29 18.12 0.97
N LYS A 242 3.39 18.67 -0.24
CA LYS A 242 2.28 18.88 -1.17
C LYS A 242 2.50 18.11 -2.46
N LEU A 243 1.43 17.56 -2.99
CA LEU A 243 1.39 16.84 -4.26
C LEU A 243 0.25 17.38 -5.10
N SER A 244 0.48 17.63 -6.38
CA SER A 244 -0.60 17.73 -7.37
C SER A 244 -0.51 16.60 -8.39
N TYR A 245 -1.65 16.00 -8.71
CA TYR A 245 -1.76 14.98 -9.75
C TYR A 245 -2.77 15.43 -10.79
N SER A 246 -2.33 15.48 -12.06
CA SER A 246 -3.16 15.97 -13.16
C SER A 246 -3.49 14.86 -14.16
N THR A 247 -4.75 14.82 -14.61
CA THR A 247 -5.22 13.89 -15.64
C THR A 247 -6.11 14.60 -16.65
N PRO A 248 -5.97 14.32 -17.96
CA PRO A 248 -6.89 14.83 -18.97
C PRO A 248 -8.31 14.29 -18.76
N SER A 249 -9.32 15.14 -18.99
CA SER A 249 -10.73 14.73 -19.05
C SER A 249 -11.45 15.40 -20.21
N ASP A 250 -12.66 14.91 -20.53
CA ASP A 250 -13.56 15.54 -21.52
C ASP A 250 -13.86 17.02 -21.17
N ASN A 251 -13.76 17.40 -19.89
CA ASN A 251 -14.03 18.76 -19.39
C ASN A 251 -12.76 19.60 -19.17
N GLY A 252 -11.62 19.17 -19.74
CA GLY A 252 -10.32 19.80 -19.56
C GLY A 252 -9.42 19.07 -18.56
N LEU A 253 -8.30 19.69 -18.21
CA LEU A 253 -7.35 19.13 -17.25
C LEU A 253 -7.98 19.11 -15.86
N VAL A 254 -8.03 17.94 -15.25
CA VAL A 254 -8.41 17.76 -13.85
C VAL A 254 -7.13 17.66 -13.04
N THR A 255 -6.98 18.51 -12.03
CA THR A 255 -5.84 18.45 -11.09
C THR A 255 -6.36 18.29 -9.68
N ILE A 256 -5.95 17.24 -8.99
CA ILE A 256 -6.18 17.09 -7.56
C ILE A 256 -4.94 17.55 -6.80
N TYR A 257 -5.15 18.21 -5.67
CA TYR A 257 -4.10 18.70 -4.79
C TYR A 257 -4.22 17.96 -3.47
N LEU A 258 -3.10 17.43 -2.99
CA LEU A 258 -3.02 16.61 -1.80
C LEU A 258 -1.94 17.11 -0.85
N THR A 259 -2.13 16.83 0.44
CA THR A 259 -1.16 17.06 1.50
C THR A 259 -0.73 15.73 2.11
N LYS A 260 0.56 15.57 2.36
CA LYS A 260 1.12 14.38 3.01
C LYS A 260 0.72 14.34 4.48
N VAL A 261 0.32 13.16 4.95
CA VAL A 261 -0.06 12.90 6.34
C VAL A 261 0.93 11.96 7.01
N LYS A 262 1.40 10.94 6.27
CA LYS A 262 2.39 9.94 6.72
C LYS A 262 3.32 9.59 5.56
#